data_AF-A0A0R2CD82-F1
#
_entry.id   AF-A0A0R2CD82-F1
#
_cell.length_a   1.000
_cell.length_b   1.000
_cell.length_c   1.000
_cell.angle_alpha   90.00
_cell.angle_beta   90.00
_cell.angle_gamma   90.00
#
_symmetry.space_group_name_H-M   'P 1'
#
loop_
_entity.id
_entity.type
_entity.pdbx_description
1 polymer ?
#
loop_
_entity_poly.entity_id
_entity_poly.type
_entity_poly.pdbx_seq_one_letter_code
_entity_poly.pdbx_strand_id
1 'polypeptide(L)'
;MATELLTKIDHELKLDSNKQYALLVNGMGATPLMEQYIFTHNVLDLLAEENIKPAFVKVGNFMTSLDMAGISITLLELADAAWLKALNYPVETIAW
;
A
#
# COMPACT_ATOMS: atom_id res chain seq x y z
N MET A 1 12.02 -3.02 8.73
CA MET A 1 10.78 -3.76 8.34
C MET A 1 10.24 -3.27 7.00
N ALA A 2 9.93 -1.97 6.85
CA ALA A 2 9.45 -1.41 5.57
C ALA A 2 10.42 -1.66 4.41
N THR A 3 11.72 -1.41 4.61
CA THR A 3 12.78 -1.71 3.63
C THR A 3 12.76 -3.15 3.16
N GLU A 4 12.76 -4.12 4.09
CA GLU A 4 12.75 -5.54 3.75
C GLU A 4 11.54 -5.92 2.86
N LEU A 5 10.33 -5.48 3.24
CA LEU A 5 9.13 -5.79 2.46
C LEU A 5 9.17 -5.12 1.08
N LEU A 6 9.61 -3.87 1.01
CA LEU A 6 9.70 -3.15 -0.26
C LEU A 6 10.77 -3.75 -1.17
N THR A 7 11.93 -4.15 -0.65
CA THR A 7 12.99 -4.83 -1.42
C THR A 7 12.49 -6.15 -2.01
N LYS A 8 11.71 -6.94 -1.25
CA LYS A 8 11.12 -8.18 -1.77
C LYS A 8 10.13 -7.91 -2.89
N ILE A 9 9.31 -6.86 -2.75
CA ILE A 9 8.37 -6.43 -3.78
C ILE A 9 9.13 -5.96 -5.02
N ASP A 10 10.14 -5.11 -4.86
CA ASP A 10 10.93 -4.58 -5.96
C ASP A 10 11.67 -5.67 -6.74
N HIS A 11 12.20 -6.68 -6.05
CA HIS A 11 12.82 -7.82 -6.70
C HIS A 11 11.86 -8.56 -7.66
N GLU A 12 10.56 -8.61 -7.34
CA GLU A 12 9.54 -9.28 -8.16
C GLU A 12 8.92 -8.35 -9.21
N LEU A 13 8.47 -7.16 -8.80
CA LEU A 13 7.76 -6.20 -9.63
C LEU A 13 8.68 -5.34 -10.50
N LYS A 14 9.96 -5.18 -10.11
CA LYS A 14 10.95 -4.29 -10.73
C LYS A 14 10.39 -2.88 -10.86
N LEU A 15 10.38 -2.16 -9.75
CA LEU A 15 9.77 -0.85 -9.68
C LEU A 15 10.45 0.12 -10.64
N ASP A 16 9.65 0.98 -11.26
CA ASP A 16 10.09 1.93 -12.27
C ASP A 16 9.43 3.28 -12.00
N SER A 17 10.24 4.32 -11.86
CA SER A 17 9.78 5.69 -11.62
C SER A 17 8.95 6.28 -12.76
N ASN A 18 9.01 5.68 -13.96
CA ASN A 18 8.15 6.07 -15.09
C ASN A 18 6.73 5.50 -14.99
N LYS A 19 6.48 4.57 -14.07
CA LYS A 19 5.19 3.92 -13.87
C LYS A 19 4.40 4.57 -12.74
N GLN A 20 3.13 4.23 -12.65
CA GLN A 20 2.23 4.68 -11.60
C GLN A 20 1.81 3.50 -10.74
N TYR A 21 1.65 3.73 -9.44
CA TYR A 21 1.35 2.66 -8.49
C TYR A 21 0.19 3.04 -7.55
N ALA A 22 -0.51 2.04 -7.04
CA ALA A 22 -1.40 2.13 -5.90
C ALA A 22 -0.81 1.34 -4.73
N LEU A 23 -0.90 1.90 -3.52
CA LEU A 23 -0.39 1.32 -2.29
C LEU A 23 -1.55 1.04 -1.32
N LEU A 24 -1.60 -0.19 -0.82
CA LEU A 24 -2.49 -0.60 0.27
C LEU A 24 -1.64 -1.08 1.44
N VAL A 25 -1.86 -0.47 2.59
CA VAL A 25 -1.28 -0.91 3.87
C VAL A 25 -2.41 -1.48 4.72
N ASN A 26 -2.32 -2.78 5.00
CA ASN A 26 -3.37 -3.53 5.69
C ASN A 26 -2.87 -4.05 7.04
N GLY A 27 -3.55 -3.67 8.12
CA GLY A 27 -3.32 -4.25 9.45
C GLY A 27 -3.97 -5.63 9.60
N MET A 28 -3.29 -6.52 10.33
CA MET A 28 -3.73 -7.91 10.53
C MET A 28 -4.70 -8.09 11.71
N GLY A 29 -5.17 -7.01 12.34
CA GLY A 29 -6.14 -7.05 13.43
C GLY A 29 -5.70 -6.21 14.62
N ALA A 30 -4.70 -6.70 15.37
CA ALA A 30 -4.26 -6.06 16.62
C ALA A 30 -3.29 -4.89 16.44
N THR A 31 -2.81 -4.63 15.22
CA THR A 31 -1.90 -3.50 14.95
C THR A 31 -2.63 -2.16 14.99
N PRO A 32 -2.26 -1.24 15.90
CA PRO A 32 -2.88 0.07 16.01
C PRO A 32 -2.78 0.88 14.73
N LEU A 33 -3.81 1.68 14.44
CA LEU A 33 -3.84 2.54 13.25
C LEU A 33 -2.64 3.51 13.20
N MET A 34 -2.19 3.99 14.37
CA MET A 34 -0.99 4.84 14.47
C MET A 34 0.26 4.14 13.93
N GLU A 35 0.48 2.88 14.30
CA GLU A 35 1.62 2.10 13.81
C GLU A 35 1.52 1.85 12.29
N GLN A 36 0.30 1.63 11.78
CA GLN A 36 0.07 1.49 10.34
C GLN A 36 0.42 2.77 9.58
N TYR A 37 0.08 3.95 10.11
CA TYR A 37 0.46 5.22 9.48
C TYR A 37 1.95 5.52 9.57
N ILE A 38 2.60 5.22 10.71
CA ILE A 38 4.07 5.34 10.84
C ILE A 38 4.75 4.43 9.82
N PHE A 39 4.28 3.19 9.69
CA PHE A 39 4.79 2.26 8.69
C PHE A 39 4.57 2.77 7.26
N THR A 40 3.38 3.29 6.97
CA THR A 40 3.05 3.88 5.66
C THR A 40 3.98 5.03 5.32
N HIS A 41 4.26 5.92 6.28
CA HIS A 41 5.20 7.02 6.08
C HIS A 41 6.59 6.52 5.68
N ASN A 42 7.12 5.51 6.37
CA ASN A 42 8.42 4.93 6.01
C ASN A 42 8.42 4.28 4.62
N VAL A 43 7.32 3.62 4.22
CA VAL A 43 7.18 3.09 2.85
C VAL A 43 7.17 4.20 1.81
N LEU A 44 6.46 5.29 2.07
CA LEU A 44 6.39 6.44 1.17
C LEU A 44 7.74 7.15 1.03
N ASP A 45 8.51 7.26 2.11
CA ASP A 45 9.86 7.84 2.06
C ASP A 45 10.79 6.98 1.19
N LEU A 46 10.78 5.66 1.39
CA LEU A 46 11.58 4.72 0.58
C LEU A 46 11.18 4.75 -0.91
N LEU A 47 9.88 4.82 -1.21
CA LEU A 47 9.42 4.96 -2.60
C LEU A 47 9.84 6.31 -3.20
N ALA A 48 9.85 7.38 -2.40
CA ALA A 48 10.27 8.71 -2.85
C ALA A 48 11.76 8.77 -3.18
N GLU A 49 12.62 8.03 -2.46
CA GLU A 49 14.04 7.85 -2.80
C GLU A 49 14.21 7.28 -4.22
N GLU A 50 13.30 6.39 -4.64
CA GLU A 50 13.23 5.81 -5.98
C GLU A 50 12.44 6.67 -6.99
N ASN A 51 12.08 7.90 -6.65
CA ASN A 51 11.24 8.81 -7.44
C ASN A 51 9.83 8.27 -7.76
N ILE A 52 9.31 7.36 -6.93
CA ILE A 52 7.97 6.79 -7.07
C ILE A 52 7.03 7.45 -6.07
N LYS A 53 5.93 7.99 -6.59
CA LYS A 53 4.82 8.50 -5.77
C LYS A 53 3.54 7.75 -6.12
N PRO A 54 2.98 6.92 -5.22
CA PRO A 54 1.71 6.24 -5.48
C PRO A 54 0.59 7.24 -5.75
N ALA A 55 -0.21 6.97 -6.79
CA ALA A 55 -1.37 7.78 -7.16
C ALA A 55 -2.59 7.50 -6.26
N PHE A 56 -2.57 6.37 -5.55
CA PHE A 56 -3.60 5.97 -4.59
C PHE A 56 -2.93 5.34 -3.38
N VAL A 57 -3.32 5.75 -2.18
CA VAL A 57 -2.84 5.18 -0.91
C VAL A 57 -4.03 4.91 -0.02
N LYS A 58 -4.13 3.69 0.51
CA LYS A 58 -5.18 3.29 1.45
C LYS A 58 -4.57 2.55 2.63
N VAL A 59 -4.99 2.92 3.84
CA VAL A 59 -4.43 2.40 5.10
C VAL A 59 -5.57 2.00 6.03
N GLY A 60 -5.46 0.84 6.67
CA GLY A 60 -6.46 0.37 7.64
C GLY A 60 -6.55 -1.16 7.74
N ASN A 61 -7.59 -1.64 8.42
CA ASN A 61 -7.86 -3.07 8.58
C ASN A 61 -8.90 -3.52 7.53
N PHE A 62 -8.44 -4.03 6.39
CA PHE A 62 -9.30 -4.47 5.29
C PHE A 62 -9.43 -5.99 5.23
N MET A 63 -8.36 -6.71 5.57
CA MET A 63 -8.32 -8.16 5.67
C MET A 63 -7.45 -8.55 6.87
N THR A 64 -8.08 -8.84 8.00
CA THR A 64 -7.41 -9.18 9.25
C THR A 64 -7.21 -10.68 9.41
N SER A 65 -6.35 -11.07 10.36
CA SER A 65 -6.14 -12.43 10.82
C SER A 65 -6.39 -12.50 12.33
N LEU A 66 -7.67 -12.38 12.71
CA LEU A 66 -8.14 -12.29 14.10
C LEU A 66 -7.43 -11.16 14.88
N ASP A 67 -6.65 -11.52 15.90
CA ASP A 67 -5.89 -10.66 16.81
C ASP A 67 -4.39 -10.64 16.49
N MET A 68 -4.00 -11.02 15.28
CA MET A 68 -2.60 -10.97 14.87
C MET A 68 -2.08 -9.53 14.85
N ALA A 69 -0.95 -9.31 15.53
CA ALA A 69 -0.15 -8.10 15.39
C ALA A 69 0.75 -8.26 14.16
N GLY A 70 0.38 -7.60 13.06
CA GLY A 70 1.09 -7.69 11.79
C GLY A 70 0.55 -6.70 10.78
N ILE A 71 1.32 -6.50 9.71
CA ILE A 71 0.96 -5.60 8.61
C ILE A 71 1.34 -6.23 7.29
N SER A 72 0.55 -6.00 6.25
CA SER A 72 0.91 -6.32 4.88
C SER A 72 0.91 -5.06 4.02
N ILE A 73 1.81 -5.05 3.04
CA ILE A 73 1.90 -4.06 1.98
C ILE A 73 1.47 -4.75 0.68
N THR A 74 0.60 -4.08 -0.07
CA THR A 74 0.25 -4.45 -1.43
C THR A 74 0.55 -3.27 -2.35
N LEU A 75 1.32 -3.54 -3.39
CA LEU A 75 1.62 -2.57 -4.43
C LEU A 75 1.02 -3.06 -5.75
N LEU A 76 0.31 -2.17 -6.44
CA LEU A 76 -0.30 -2.44 -7.74
C LEU A 76 0.26 -1.45 -8.76
N GLU A 77 0.90 -1.94 -9.81
CA GLU A 77 1.20 -1.13 -11.00
C GLU A 77 -0.10 -0.76 -11.71
N LEU A 78 -0.33 0.54 -11.92
CA LEU A 78 -1.48 1.07 -12.62
C LEU A 78 -1.18 1.09 -14.13
N ALA A 79 -1.20 -0.09 -14.75
CA ALA A 79 -0.90 -0.26 -16.17
C ALA A 79 -1.96 0.36 -17.11
N ASP A 80 -3.20 0.52 -16.61
CA ASP A 80 -4.30 1.18 -17.32
C ASP A 80 -4.82 2.36 -16.49
N ALA A 81 -4.95 3.53 -17.13
CA ALA A 81 -5.49 4.74 -16.51
C ALA A 81 -6.91 4.56 -15.96
N ALA A 82 -7.70 3.64 -16.51
CA ALA A 82 -9.03 3.30 -16.01
C ALA A 82 -9.00 2.70 -14.60
N TRP A 83 -7.90 2.08 -14.18
CA TRP A 83 -7.80 1.43 -12.87
C TRP A 83 -7.76 2.45 -11.73
N LEU A 84 -7.06 3.57 -11.90
CA LEU A 84 -7.08 4.66 -10.93
C LEU A 84 -8.48 5.26 -10.81
N LYS A 85 -9.19 5.39 -11.94
CA LYS A 85 -10.58 5.85 -11.93
C LYS A 85 -11.49 4.88 -11.19
N ALA A 86 -11.30 3.57 -11.39
CA ALA A 86 -12.07 2.53 -10.70
C ALA A 86 -11.81 2.53 -9.19
N LEU A 87 -10.54 2.69 -8.75
CA LEU A 87 -10.18 2.77 -7.33
C LEU A 87 -10.83 3.97 -6.61
N ASN A 88 -10.97 5.10 -7.31
CA ASN A 88 -11.59 6.32 -6.78
C ASN A 88 -13.10 6.38 -6.99
N TYR A 89 -13.71 5.40 -7.67
CA TYR A 89 -15.15 5.43 -7.92
C TYR A 89 -15.92 5.24 -6.61
N PRO A 90 -16.92 6.09 -6.32
CA PRO A 90 -17.69 5.97 -5.09
C PRO A 90 -18.48 4.65 -5.10
N VAL A 91 -18.42 3.93 -3.99
CA VAL A 91 -19.13 2.66 -3.79
C VAL A 91 -19.88 2.68 -2.48
N GLU A 92 -21.01 1.98 -2.42
CA GLU A 92 -21.79 1.83 -1.19
C GLU A 92 -21.46 0.48 -0.55
N THR A 93 -20.44 0.48 0.32
CA THR A 93 -20.01 -0.70 1.07
C THR A 93 -19.57 -0.31 2.48
N ILE A 94 -19.39 -1.28 3.37
CA ILE A 94 -19.12 -1.03 4.79
C ILE A 94 -17.71 -0.45 5.04
N ALA A 95 -16.73 -0.75 4.19
CA ALA A 95 -15.32 -0.52 4.51
C ALA A 95 -14.43 -0.13 3.32
N TRP A 96 -14.99 0.59 2.33
CA TRP A 96 -14.25 1.15 1.20
C TRP A 96 -14.19 2.68 1.27
#